data_AF-A0A1Q3BW94-F1
#
_entry.id   AF-A0A1Q3BW94-F1
#
_cell.length_a   1.000
_cell.length_b   1.000
_cell.length_c   1.000
_cell.angle_alpha   90.00
_cell.angle_beta   90.00
_cell.angle_gamma   90.00
#
_symmetry.space_group_name_H-M   'P 1'
#
loop_
_entity.id
_entity.type
_entity.pdbx_description
1 polymer ?
#
loop_
_entity_poly.entity_id
_entity_poly.type
_entity_poly.pdbx_seq_one_letter_code
_entity_poly.pdbx_strand_id
1 'polypeptide(L)'
;MLNEFMKGCIPDEVKMVLQSVACSLGDMVGDMSALQVIPLKGAMTNAVFQIHWPTRNGDLPRKVLLRVYGEGVDVFFNRKDEIRNFECISRHGHGPRLLGRFTKGRIEEFIHARTLSASDLRDPDISALIAAKLREFHNLEMPGPKNVLLWSRMRNWLSHARNLCSPKIAKDFCLDTLEEEISMLEKELSQDHQEIGFCHNDLQYGNVMMDEETRSITIIDYEYATFNPVAYDIANHFCEMAANYHSETPHILDYSKYPGLEERQRFLYNYLSSAGNQPSDNEVGQILNNVEKYTLANHLFWGLWGIISAHANNIDFDYIEYARQRSQQYWLRKPLLLGSQKTSQDVNVNGSVV
;
A
#
# COMPACT_ATOMS: atom_id res chain seq x y z
N MET A 1 4.28 -21.09 18.67
CA MET A 1 4.03 -19.64 18.75
C MET A 1 2.65 -19.21 18.26
N LEU A 2 2.34 -19.18 16.95
CA LEU A 2 0.98 -18.79 16.48
C LEU A 2 -0.12 -19.70 17.06
N ASN A 3 0.12 -21.01 17.06
CA ASN A 3 -0.75 -22.02 17.67
C ASN A 3 -0.87 -21.91 19.20
N GLU A 4 0.08 -21.25 19.87
CA GLU A 4 0.03 -21.02 21.32
C GLU A 4 -0.82 -19.80 21.62
N PHE A 5 -0.65 -18.70 20.85
CA PHE A 5 -1.53 -17.53 20.92
C PHE A 5 -2.99 -17.88 20.62
N MET A 6 -3.23 -18.72 19.62
CA MET A 6 -4.57 -19.23 19.28
C MET A 6 -5.17 -20.15 20.36
N LYS A 7 -4.32 -20.73 21.23
CA LYS A 7 -4.74 -21.48 22.43
C LYS A 7 -4.83 -20.60 23.69
N GLY A 8 -4.66 -19.28 23.56
CA GLY A 8 -4.68 -18.33 24.67
C GLY A 8 -3.39 -18.27 25.50
N CYS A 9 -2.31 -18.94 25.06
CA CYS A 9 -1.02 -18.94 25.75
C CYS A 9 -0.04 -17.97 25.10
N ILE A 10 0.32 -16.89 25.81
CA ILE A 10 1.41 -15.99 25.41
C ILE A 10 2.76 -16.69 25.68
N PRO A 11 3.69 -16.78 24.71
CA PRO A 11 5.04 -17.29 24.93
C PRO A 11 5.83 -16.46 25.94
N ASP A 12 6.74 -17.09 26.68
CA ASP A 12 7.46 -16.42 27.78
C ASP A 12 8.34 -15.26 27.31
N GLU A 13 8.97 -15.37 26.14
CA GLU A 13 9.70 -14.26 25.51
C GLU A 13 8.79 -13.03 25.34
N VAL A 14 7.57 -13.23 24.85
CA VAL A 14 6.61 -12.13 24.62
C VAL A 14 6.12 -11.55 25.94
N LYS A 15 5.90 -12.39 26.97
CA LYS A 15 5.57 -11.90 28.32
C LYS A 15 6.66 -10.99 28.89
N MET A 16 7.94 -11.38 28.77
CA MET A 16 9.06 -10.58 29.25
C MET A 16 9.12 -9.21 28.55
N VAL A 17 8.91 -9.18 27.22
CA VAL A 17 8.89 -7.93 26.46
C VAL A 17 7.68 -7.07 26.85
N LEU A 18 6.49 -7.66 27.01
CA LEU A 18 5.30 -6.94 27.49
C LEU A 18 5.50 -6.34 28.89
N GLN A 19 6.15 -7.07 29.79
CA GLN A 19 6.53 -6.59 31.13
C GLN A 19 7.44 -5.36 31.04
N SER A 20 8.48 -5.44 30.21
CA SER A 20 9.41 -4.33 29.97
C SER A 20 8.71 -3.11 29.38
N VAL A 21 7.81 -3.32 28.41
CA VAL A 21 6.99 -2.25 27.80
C VAL A 21 6.04 -1.62 28.81
N ALA A 22 5.37 -2.41 29.65
CA ALA A 22 4.50 -1.87 30.69
C ALA A 22 5.30 -0.98 31.67
N CYS A 23 6.47 -1.45 32.12
CA CYS A 23 7.36 -0.68 32.99
C CYS A 23 7.83 0.63 32.35
N SER A 24 8.21 0.62 31.06
CA SER A 24 8.67 1.83 30.37
C SER A 24 7.56 2.85 30.16
N LEU A 25 6.30 2.40 30.12
CA LEU A 25 5.10 3.24 30.07
C LEU A 25 4.59 3.66 31.47
N GLY A 26 5.30 3.30 32.54
CA GLY A 26 4.96 3.65 33.93
C GLY A 26 3.93 2.74 34.61
N ASP A 27 3.56 1.64 33.97
CA ASP A 27 2.63 0.64 34.50
C ASP A 27 3.38 -0.54 35.14
N MET A 28 2.66 -1.40 35.89
CA MET A 28 3.20 -2.67 36.39
C MET A 28 2.24 -3.82 36.09
N VAL A 29 2.70 -4.80 35.32
CA VAL A 29 2.00 -6.07 35.09
C VAL A 29 2.63 -7.12 36.00
N GLY A 30 2.16 -7.17 37.24
CA GLY A 30 2.61 -8.15 38.24
C GLY A 30 2.05 -9.56 38.00
N ASP A 31 0.86 -9.65 37.42
CA ASP A 31 0.21 -10.91 37.05
C ASP A 31 -0.08 -10.95 35.55
N MET A 32 0.62 -11.83 34.84
CA MET A 32 0.47 -12.01 33.39
C MET A 32 -0.87 -12.65 33.00
N SER A 33 -1.59 -13.26 33.95
CA SER A 33 -2.94 -13.77 33.71
C SER A 33 -4.00 -12.65 33.61
N ALA A 34 -3.67 -11.44 34.07
CA ALA A 34 -4.53 -10.27 33.95
C ALA A 34 -4.48 -9.61 32.55
N LEU A 35 -3.64 -10.11 31.64
CA LEU A 35 -3.57 -9.62 30.27
C LEU A 35 -4.79 -10.07 29.47
N GLN A 36 -5.49 -9.12 28.87
CA GLN A 36 -6.50 -9.44 27.86
C GLN A 36 -5.82 -9.53 26.49
N VAL A 37 -6.01 -10.65 25.79
CA VAL A 37 -5.50 -10.87 24.43
C VAL A 37 -6.67 -10.97 23.48
N ILE A 38 -6.77 -10.03 22.54
CA ILE A 38 -7.86 -9.97 21.57
C ILE A 38 -7.26 -10.14 20.16
N PRO A 39 -7.53 -11.24 19.46
CA PRO A 39 -7.06 -11.39 18.08
C PRO A 39 -7.78 -10.41 17.16
N LEU A 40 -7.01 -9.70 16.33
CA LEU A 40 -7.55 -8.86 15.27
C LEU A 40 -7.61 -9.67 13.97
N LYS A 41 -8.81 -9.78 13.40
CA LYS A 41 -9.05 -10.43 12.11
C LYS A 41 -8.73 -9.45 10.98
N GLY A 42 -8.25 -9.95 9.84
CA GLY A 42 -8.09 -9.17 8.60
C GLY A 42 -6.65 -8.90 8.16
N ALA A 43 -5.65 -9.22 8.97
CA ALA A 43 -4.25 -9.15 8.53
C ALA A 43 -3.89 -10.38 7.69
N MET A 44 -3.49 -10.16 6.42
CA MET A 44 -3.19 -11.24 5.48
C MET A 44 -1.79 -11.84 5.65
N THR A 45 -0.83 -11.05 6.11
CA THR A 45 0.60 -11.37 6.12
C THR A 45 1.18 -11.60 7.51
N ASN A 46 0.45 -11.18 8.56
CA ASN A 46 0.87 -11.25 9.96
C ASN A 46 -0.31 -11.61 10.86
N ALA A 47 -0.05 -12.24 12.01
CA ALA A 47 -1.07 -12.35 13.06
C ALA A 47 -0.96 -11.14 14.00
N VAL A 48 -2.07 -10.45 14.22
CA VAL A 48 -2.12 -9.23 15.01
C VAL A 48 -3.05 -9.44 16.20
N PHE A 49 -2.58 -9.06 17.38
CA PHE A 49 -3.34 -9.15 18.63
C PHE A 49 -3.32 -7.80 19.34
N GLN A 50 -4.45 -7.39 19.87
CA GLN A 50 -4.52 -6.30 20.81
C GLN A 50 -4.29 -6.85 22.22
N ILE A 51 -3.37 -6.25 22.97
CA ILE A 51 -3.06 -6.63 24.34
C ILE A 51 -3.50 -5.50 25.27
N HIS A 52 -4.27 -5.82 26.30
CA HIS A 52 -4.67 -4.87 27.32
C HIS A 52 -4.13 -5.23 28.70
N TRP A 53 -3.76 -4.21 29.47
CA TRP A 53 -3.51 -4.33 30.91
C TRP A 53 -4.03 -3.14 31.70
N PRO A 54 -4.34 -3.32 33.00
CA PRO A 54 -4.72 -2.21 33.88
C PRO A 54 -3.57 -1.20 34.04
N THR A 55 -3.89 0.09 33.97
CA THR A 55 -2.92 1.15 34.27
C THR A 55 -2.77 1.33 35.77
N ARG A 56 -1.61 1.81 36.22
CA ARG A 56 -1.33 1.98 37.65
C ARG A 56 -2.25 3.00 38.34
N ASN A 57 -2.73 3.99 37.60
CA ASN A 57 -3.52 5.10 38.13
C ASN A 57 -5.04 4.80 38.15
N GLY A 58 -5.47 3.63 37.68
CA GLY A 58 -6.89 3.29 37.58
C GLY A 58 -7.62 3.97 36.42
N ASP A 59 -6.88 4.50 35.45
CA ASP A 59 -7.41 5.04 34.20
C ASP A 59 -7.91 3.90 33.28
N LEU A 60 -8.33 4.25 32.06
CA LEU A 60 -8.61 3.28 31.00
C LEU A 60 -7.45 2.28 30.83
N PRO A 61 -7.74 1.01 30.50
CA PRO A 61 -6.71 0.00 30.33
C PRO A 61 -5.74 0.42 29.22
N ARG A 62 -4.45 0.19 29.45
CA ARG A 62 -3.42 0.41 28.43
C ARG A 62 -3.66 -0.57 27.29
N LYS A 63 -3.48 -0.10 26.06
CA LYS A 63 -3.61 -0.90 24.85
C LYS A 63 -2.31 -0.85 24.06
N VAL A 64 -1.86 -2.00 23.59
CA VAL A 64 -0.75 -2.12 22.63
C VAL A 64 -1.11 -3.15 21.55
N LEU A 65 -0.42 -3.07 20.43
CA LEU A 65 -0.51 -4.08 19.36
C LEU A 65 0.67 -5.03 19.44
N LEU A 66 0.38 -6.31 19.43
CA LEU A 66 1.34 -7.38 19.25
C LEU A 66 1.23 -7.90 17.82
N ARG A 67 2.29 -7.75 17.04
CA ARG A 67 2.38 -8.27 15.67
C ARG A 67 3.36 -9.44 15.62
N VAL A 68 2.86 -10.59 15.20
CA VAL A 68 3.65 -11.80 14.98
C VAL A 68 3.83 -11.99 13.48
N TYR A 69 5.07 -12.10 13.02
CA TYR A 69 5.40 -12.23 11.60
C TYR A 69 4.90 -13.57 11.05
N GLY A 70 4.15 -13.51 9.94
CA GLY A 70 3.71 -14.69 9.21
C GLY A 70 4.84 -15.34 8.42
N GLU A 71 4.68 -16.64 8.14
CA GLU A 71 5.57 -17.43 7.29
C GLU A 71 5.00 -17.48 5.85
N GLY A 72 5.85 -17.57 4.82
CA GLY A 72 5.40 -17.78 3.43
C GLY A 72 5.12 -16.51 2.61
N VAL A 73 5.42 -15.31 3.12
CA VAL A 73 5.22 -14.04 2.41
C VAL A 73 6.49 -13.51 1.71
N ASP A 74 7.59 -14.27 1.76
CA ASP A 74 8.91 -13.85 1.25
C ASP A 74 8.93 -13.62 -0.27
N VAL A 75 7.94 -14.16 -1.00
CA VAL A 75 7.75 -13.90 -2.43
C VAL A 75 7.28 -12.46 -2.69
N PHE A 76 6.55 -11.85 -1.77
CA PHE A 76 5.95 -10.52 -1.97
C PHE A 76 6.86 -9.38 -1.53
N PHE A 77 7.59 -9.56 -0.44
CA PHE A 77 8.49 -8.52 0.10
C PHE A 77 9.61 -9.09 0.97
N ASN A 78 10.64 -8.28 1.17
CA ASN A 78 11.76 -8.62 2.02
C ASN A 78 11.48 -8.19 3.46
N ARG A 79 11.39 -9.17 4.37
CA ARG A 79 11.12 -8.92 5.80
C ARG A 79 12.15 -8.03 6.48
N LYS A 80 13.43 -8.10 6.11
CA LYS A 80 14.47 -7.25 6.70
C LYS A 80 14.29 -5.79 6.32
N ASP A 81 13.88 -5.54 5.07
CA ASP A 81 13.59 -4.20 4.59
C ASP A 81 12.33 -3.64 5.27
N GLU A 82 11.28 -4.46 5.41
CA GLU A 82 10.04 -4.11 6.13
C GLU A 82 10.32 -3.68 7.58
N ILE A 83 11.08 -4.50 8.32
CA ILE A 83 11.48 -4.20 9.71
C ILE A 83 12.27 -2.88 9.78
N ARG A 84 13.27 -2.70 8.91
CA ARG A 84 14.08 -1.47 8.87
C ARG A 84 13.24 -0.24 8.56
N ASN A 85 12.31 -0.36 7.60
CA ASN A 85 11.42 0.74 7.20
C ASN A 85 10.49 1.11 8.37
N PHE A 86 9.83 0.13 8.98
CA PHE A 86 8.96 0.33 10.13
C PHE A 86 9.69 1.06 11.28
N GLU A 87 10.88 0.60 11.63
CA GLU A 87 11.69 1.23 12.69
C GLU A 87 12.09 2.67 12.39
N CYS A 88 12.35 2.97 11.11
CA CYS A 88 12.70 4.31 10.69
C CYS A 88 11.47 5.24 10.73
N ILE A 89 10.34 4.80 10.18
CA ILE A 89 9.08 5.54 10.19
C ILE A 89 8.60 5.79 11.64
N SER A 90 8.70 4.76 12.49
CA SER A 90 8.40 4.87 13.92
C SER A 90 9.27 5.91 14.62
N ARG A 91 10.59 5.96 14.34
CA ARG A 91 11.49 6.94 14.95
C ARG A 91 11.20 8.38 14.50
N HIS A 92 10.75 8.57 13.26
CA HIS A 92 10.35 9.88 12.76
C HIS A 92 8.94 10.30 13.23
N GLY A 93 8.18 9.41 13.89
CA GLY A 93 6.83 9.72 14.38
C GLY A 93 5.76 9.76 13.29
N HIS A 94 5.99 9.14 12.13
CA HIS A 94 5.01 9.09 11.02
C HIS A 94 4.17 7.80 11.01
N GLY A 95 4.29 6.98 12.04
CA GLY A 95 3.60 5.71 12.19
C GLY A 95 3.53 5.26 13.65
N PRO A 96 2.99 4.05 13.91
CA PRO A 96 2.95 3.50 15.27
C PRO A 96 4.36 3.44 15.87
N ARG A 97 4.50 3.84 17.15
CA ARG A 97 5.78 3.68 17.84
C ARG A 97 6.10 2.20 18.07
N LEU A 98 7.32 1.81 17.76
CA LEU A 98 7.88 0.53 18.19
C LEU A 98 8.15 0.57 19.70
N LEU A 99 7.46 -0.27 20.46
CA LEU A 99 7.60 -0.37 21.91
C LEU A 99 8.55 -1.50 22.33
N GLY A 100 8.57 -2.60 21.58
CA GLY A 100 9.42 -3.75 21.90
C GLY A 100 9.60 -4.72 20.74
N ARG A 101 10.62 -5.58 20.82
CA ARG A 101 10.91 -6.63 19.82
C ARG A 101 11.08 -7.98 20.49
N PHE A 102 10.75 -9.01 19.75
CA PHE A 102 11.05 -10.40 20.08
C PHE A 102 11.38 -11.16 18.79
N THR A 103 11.84 -12.39 18.90
CA THR A 103 12.41 -13.16 17.79
C THR A 103 11.50 -13.27 16.57
N LYS A 104 10.18 -13.38 16.78
CA LYS A 104 9.18 -13.56 15.71
C LYS A 104 8.20 -12.39 15.56
N GLY A 105 8.53 -11.20 16.04
CA GLY A 105 7.60 -10.08 15.94
C GLY A 105 7.98 -8.84 16.73
N ARG A 106 6.98 -7.98 16.93
CA ARG A 106 7.14 -6.69 17.61
C ARG A 106 5.90 -6.30 18.38
N ILE A 107 6.11 -5.38 19.33
CA ILE A 107 5.06 -4.68 20.07
C ILE A 107 5.05 -3.24 19.61
N GLU A 108 3.89 -2.76 19.22
CA GLU A 108 3.64 -1.45 18.63
C GLU A 108 2.66 -0.68 19.52
N GLU A 109 2.72 0.65 19.45
CA GLU A 109 1.70 1.52 19.99
C GLU A 109 0.33 1.21 19.38
N PHE A 110 -0.70 1.18 20.24
CA PHE A 110 -2.07 1.12 19.77
C PHE A 110 -2.52 2.53 19.35
N ILE A 111 -2.78 2.71 18.07
CA ILE A 111 -3.32 3.96 17.53
C ILE A 111 -4.82 4.02 17.84
N HIS A 112 -5.25 5.08 18.54
CA HIS A 112 -6.65 5.33 18.86
C HIS A 112 -7.33 6.07 17.70
N ALA A 113 -7.44 5.39 16.56
CA ALA A 113 -8.03 5.92 15.34
C ALA A 113 -8.90 4.85 14.69
N ARG A 114 -9.84 5.25 13.84
CA ARG A 114 -10.56 4.30 13.00
C ARG A 114 -9.83 4.10 11.68
N THR A 115 -9.89 2.89 11.14
CA THR A 115 -9.50 2.64 9.75
C THR A 115 -10.52 3.29 8.81
N LEU A 116 -10.06 3.85 7.71
CA LEU A 116 -10.94 4.40 6.69
C LEU A 116 -11.67 3.27 5.94
N SER A 117 -12.73 3.66 5.23
CA SER A 117 -13.56 2.82 4.38
C SER A 117 -13.53 3.32 2.93
N ALA A 118 -14.07 2.53 2.01
CA ALA A 118 -14.19 2.92 0.60
C ALA A 118 -14.97 4.25 0.43
N SER A 119 -15.98 4.51 1.26
CA SER A 119 -16.74 5.76 1.21
C SER A 119 -15.96 6.97 1.70
N ASP A 120 -15.05 6.80 2.68
CA ASP A 120 -14.25 7.92 3.20
C ASP A 120 -13.32 8.49 2.14
N LEU A 121 -12.82 7.67 1.21
CA LEU A 121 -11.96 8.14 0.11
C LEU A 121 -12.68 9.14 -0.81
N ARG A 122 -14.02 9.13 -0.84
CA ARG A 122 -14.85 10.02 -1.67
C ARG A 122 -15.10 11.37 -1.01
N ASP A 123 -14.86 11.48 0.29
CA ASP A 123 -15.05 12.72 1.03
C ASP A 123 -13.92 13.72 0.66
N PRO A 124 -14.24 14.92 0.14
CA PRO A 124 -13.22 15.88 -0.29
C PRO A 124 -12.27 16.33 0.83
N ASP A 125 -12.75 16.41 2.07
CA ASP A 125 -11.96 16.88 3.20
C ASP A 125 -11.01 15.78 3.69
N ILE A 126 -11.50 14.54 3.78
CA ILE A 126 -10.63 13.37 4.09
C ILE A 126 -9.61 13.17 2.96
N SER A 127 -10.03 13.28 1.71
CA SER A 127 -9.17 13.20 0.53
C SER A 127 -8.03 14.23 0.58
N ALA A 128 -8.32 15.47 1.01
CA ALA A 128 -7.31 16.51 1.21
C ALA A 128 -6.30 16.15 2.33
N LEU A 129 -6.79 15.59 3.44
CA LEU A 129 -5.92 15.13 4.54
C LEU A 129 -5.01 13.98 4.10
N ILE A 130 -5.52 13.01 3.33
CA ILE A 130 -4.73 11.93 2.75
C ILE A 130 -3.66 12.49 1.80
N ALA A 131 -4.04 13.42 0.92
CA ALA A 131 -3.10 14.05 -0.01
C ALA A 131 -1.94 14.75 0.71
N ALA A 132 -2.24 15.52 1.76
CA ALA A 132 -1.22 16.16 2.58
C ALA A 132 -0.34 15.13 3.30
N LYS A 133 -0.95 14.11 3.93
CA LYS A 133 -0.18 13.09 4.65
C LYS A 133 0.70 12.24 3.73
N LEU A 134 0.24 11.96 2.52
CA LEU A 134 1.01 11.24 1.51
C LEU A 134 2.21 12.06 1.04
N ARG A 135 2.08 13.39 0.90
CA ARG A 135 3.23 14.27 0.59
C ARG A 135 4.27 14.25 1.70
N GLU A 136 3.86 14.31 2.96
CA GLU A 136 4.77 14.15 4.11
C GLU A 136 5.48 12.80 4.04
N PHE A 137 4.75 11.71 3.77
CA PHE A 137 5.29 10.36 3.69
C PHE A 137 6.32 10.23 2.56
N HIS A 138 6.04 10.77 1.38
CA HIS A 138 6.97 10.77 0.25
C HIS A 138 8.28 11.51 0.52
N ASN A 139 8.25 12.51 1.40
CA ASN A 139 9.41 13.32 1.78
C ASN A 139 10.20 12.78 2.97
N LEU A 140 9.83 11.61 3.50
CA LEU A 140 10.57 10.98 4.61
C LEU A 140 12.02 10.71 4.25
N GLU A 141 12.92 11.09 5.16
CA GLU A 141 14.33 10.78 5.06
C GLU A 141 14.58 9.32 5.45
N MET A 142 14.52 8.45 4.45
CA MET A 142 14.69 7.00 4.63
C MET A 142 16.10 6.54 4.23
N PRO A 143 16.70 5.59 4.98
CA PRO A 143 18.05 5.11 4.70
C PRO A 143 18.08 4.22 3.44
N GLY A 144 19.19 4.28 2.72
CA GLY A 144 19.45 3.44 1.55
C GLY A 144 19.34 4.20 0.22
N PRO A 145 19.66 3.53 -0.90
CA PRO A 145 19.62 4.15 -2.21
C PRO A 145 18.18 4.40 -2.67
N LYS A 146 17.94 5.53 -3.36
CA LYS A 146 16.64 5.90 -3.95
C LYS A 146 16.34 5.14 -5.25
N ASN A 147 16.58 3.83 -5.27
CA ASN A 147 16.39 2.99 -6.45
C ASN A 147 14.91 2.63 -6.62
N VAL A 148 14.42 2.70 -7.85
CA VAL A 148 13.07 2.25 -8.22
C VAL A 148 13.02 0.72 -8.29
N LEU A 149 12.28 0.08 -7.38
CA LEU A 149 12.17 -1.38 -7.30
C LEU A 149 10.93 -1.97 -7.98
N LEU A 150 10.02 -1.12 -8.47
CA LEU A 150 8.76 -1.53 -9.10
C LEU A 150 8.98 -2.53 -10.24
N TRP A 151 9.85 -2.20 -11.19
CA TRP A 151 10.05 -2.98 -12.41
C TRP A 151 10.70 -4.33 -12.15
N SER A 152 11.76 -4.36 -11.33
CA SER A 152 12.43 -5.61 -10.96
C SER A 152 11.52 -6.53 -10.15
N ARG A 153 10.67 -5.97 -9.27
CA ARG A 153 9.65 -6.74 -8.54
C ARG A 153 8.63 -7.35 -9.48
N MET A 154 8.09 -6.59 -10.43
CA MET A 154 7.15 -7.15 -11.42
C MET A 154 7.75 -8.29 -12.23
N ARG A 155 9.00 -8.17 -12.67
CA ARG A 155 9.69 -9.25 -13.41
C ARG A 155 9.88 -10.50 -12.55
N ASN A 156 10.27 -10.33 -11.29
CA ASN A 156 10.37 -11.44 -10.35
C ASN A 156 9.01 -12.12 -10.15
N TRP A 157 7.95 -11.35 -9.92
CA TRP A 157 6.59 -11.87 -9.76
C TRP A 157 6.06 -12.54 -11.03
N LEU A 158 6.37 -12.01 -12.22
CA LEU A 158 6.05 -12.67 -13.49
C LEU A 158 6.73 -14.03 -13.59
N SER A 159 8.00 -14.14 -13.21
CA SER A 159 8.71 -15.43 -13.17
C SER A 159 8.04 -16.41 -12.19
N HIS A 160 7.66 -15.95 -11.00
CA HIS A 160 6.93 -16.79 -10.03
C HIS A 160 5.55 -17.21 -10.55
N ALA A 161 4.77 -16.29 -11.12
CA ALA A 161 3.46 -16.57 -11.69
C ALA A 161 3.55 -17.62 -12.81
N ARG A 162 4.53 -17.51 -13.72
CA ARG A 162 4.78 -18.50 -14.78
C ARG A 162 5.07 -19.90 -14.22
N ASN A 163 5.78 -19.99 -13.10
CA ASN A 163 6.11 -21.27 -12.47
C ASN A 163 4.93 -21.91 -11.71
N LEU A 164 4.00 -21.09 -11.20
CA LEU A 164 2.85 -21.56 -10.41
C LEU A 164 1.65 -21.91 -11.29
N CYS A 165 1.46 -21.21 -12.40
CA CYS A 165 0.25 -21.29 -13.21
C CYS A 165 0.17 -22.52 -14.11
N SER A 166 -1.05 -23.02 -14.32
CA SER A 166 -1.33 -23.94 -15.42
C SER A 166 -1.16 -23.23 -16.78
N PRO A 167 -0.90 -23.97 -17.88
CA PRO A 167 -0.82 -23.38 -19.22
C PRO A 167 -2.07 -22.58 -19.63
N LYS A 168 -3.24 -22.96 -19.11
CA LYS A 168 -4.49 -22.23 -19.34
C LYS A 168 -4.44 -20.83 -18.71
N ILE A 169 -4.10 -20.74 -17.41
CA ILE A 169 -3.99 -19.45 -16.71
C ILE A 169 -2.89 -18.60 -17.35
N ALA A 170 -1.73 -19.19 -17.67
CA ALA A 170 -0.64 -18.46 -18.33
C ALA A 170 -1.09 -17.81 -19.65
N LYS A 171 -1.90 -18.52 -20.45
CA LYS A 171 -2.48 -18.00 -21.70
C LYS A 171 -3.55 -16.94 -21.44
N ASP A 172 -4.48 -17.19 -20.52
CA ASP A 172 -5.60 -16.29 -20.20
C ASP A 172 -5.10 -14.91 -19.71
N PHE A 173 -3.94 -14.88 -19.04
CA PHE A 173 -3.29 -13.66 -18.57
C PHE A 173 -2.17 -13.13 -19.48
N CYS A 174 -1.93 -13.78 -20.62
CA CYS A 174 -0.85 -13.44 -21.56
C CYS A 174 0.53 -13.32 -20.87
N LEU A 175 0.83 -14.24 -19.94
CA LEU A 175 2.08 -14.19 -19.17
C LEU A 175 3.31 -14.29 -20.06
N ASP A 176 3.21 -14.93 -21.24
CA ASP A 176 4.34 -15.08 -22.17
C ASP A 176 4.81 -13.73 -22.74
N THR A 177 3.89 -12.80 -23.00
CA THR A 177 4.18 -11.49 -23.58
C THR A 177 4.33 -10.39 -22.53
N LEU A 178 4.03 -10.67 -21.26
CA LEU A 178 3.98 -9.64 -20.21
C LEU A 178 5.35 -8.99 -19.91
N GLU A 179 6.46 -9.69 -20.16
CA GLU A 179 7.81 -9.12 -20.02
C GLU A 179 8.04 -7.95 -21.00
N GLU A 180 7.52 -8.07 -22.22
CA GLU A 180 7.60 -7.03 -23.25
C GLU A 180 6.77 -5.82 -22.86
N GLU A 181 5.59 -6.07 -22.27
CA GLU A 181 4.72 -5.03 -21.72
C GLU A 181 5.38 -4.28 -20.56
N ILE A 182 5.97 -4.99 -19.60
CA ILE A 182 6.72 -4.40 -18.47
C ILE A 182 7.88 -3.55 -19.00
N SER A 183 8.65 -4.06 -19.96
CA SER A 183 9.81 -3.35 -20.53
C SER A 183 9.39 -2.11 -21.32
N MET A 184 8.26 -2.15 -22.02
CA MET A 184 7.68 -1.00 -22.70
C MET A 184 7.27 0.08 -21.68
N LEU A 185 6.51 -0.29 -20.64
CA LEU A 185 6.11 0.67 -19.60
C LEU A 185 7.31 1.26 -18.88
N GLU A 186 8.32 0.45 -18.55
CA GLU A 186 9.53 0.95 -17.90
C GLU A 186 10.22 2.00 -18.76
N LYS A 187 10.35 1.76 -20.07
CA LYS A 187 10.93 2.71 -21.01
C LYS A 187 10.10 3.99 -21.14
N GLU A 188 8.78 3.85 -21.26
CA GLU A 188 7.87 4.99 -21.45
C GLU A 188 7.74 5.86 -20.20
N LEU A 189 7.81 5.25 -19.01
CA LEU A 189 7.59 5.95 -17.75
C LEU A 189 8.89 6.45 -17.10
N SER A 190 10.02 5.77 -17.27
CA SER A 190 11.29 6.14 -16.59
C SER A 190 12.04 7.31 -17.26
N GLN A 191 11.32 8.33 -17.73
CA GLN A 191 11.91 9.50 -18.40
C GLN A 191 12.66 10.41 -17.41
N ASP A 192 13.60 11.20 -17.91
CA ASP A 192 14.28 12.23 -17.10
C ASP A 192 13.20 13.15 -16.47
N HIS A 193 13.38 13.54 -15.19
CA HIS A 193 12.48 14.39 -14.38
C HIS A 193 11.39 13.71 -13.52
N GLN A 194 11.49 12.41 -13.22
CA GLN A 194 10.58 11.81 -12.23
C GLN A 194 10.92 12.22 -10.79
N GLU A 195 9.90 12.65 -10.03
CA GLU A 195 10.03 12.83 -8.58
C GLU A 195 10.00 11.46 -7.89
N ILE A 196 11.14 11.06 -7.34
CA ILE A 196 11.29 9.82 -6.56
C ILE A 196 11.15 10.14 -5.07
N GLY A 197 10.13 9.57 -4.45
CA GLY A 197 9.85 9.68 -3.01
C GLY A 197 9.87 8.32 -2.33
N PHE A 198 9.83 8.32 -1.00
CA PHE A 198 9.59 7.08 -0.25
C PHE A 198 8.10 6.75 -0.30
N CYS A 199 7.72 5.80 -1.15
CA CYS A 199 6.34 5.46 -1.44
C CYS A 199 5.85 4.32 -0.54
N HIS A 200 4.56 4.36 -0.20
CA HIS A 200 3.85 3.29 0.48
C HIS A 200 3.66 2.06 -0.42
N ASN A 201 3.36 2.30 -1.70
CA ASN A 201 3.09 1.35 -2.77
C ASN A 201 1.81 0.49 -2.61
N ASP A 202 1.13 0.58 -1.47
CA ASP A 202 -0.14 -0.11 -1.19
C ASP A 202 -1.13 0.78 -0.40
N LEU A 203 -1.31 2.03 -0.82
CA LEU A 203 -2.16 3.00 -0.12
C LEU A 203 -3.66 2.81 -0.37
N GLN A 204 -4.20 1.68 0.05
CA GLN A 204 -5.64 1.39 0.14
C GLN A 204 -6.24 1.92 1.46
N TYR A 205 -7.57 2.10 1.55
CA TYR A 205 -8.21 2.74 2.71
C TYR A 205 -7.99 1.98 4.04
N GLY A 206 -7.78 0.68 4.00
CA GLY A 206 -7.42 -0.19 5.12
C GLY A 206 -6.07 0.15 5.76
N ASN A 207 -5.19 0.78 4.99
CA ASN A 207 -3.85 1.22 5.41
C ASN A 207 -3.82 2.69 5.84
N VAL A 208 -4.99 3.32 5.98
CA VAL A 208 -5.14 4.70 6.42
C VAL A 208 -6.03 4.74 7.65
N MET A 209 -5.50 5.28 8.75
CA MET A 209 -6.25 5.49 9.98
C MET A 209 -6.46 6.99 10.20
N MET A 210 -7.64 7.35 10.70
CA MET A 210 -7.98 8.72 11.06
C MET A 210 -8.45 8.80 12.51
N ASP A 211 -7.82 9.69 13.26
CA ASP A 211 -8.34 10.15 14.55
C ASP A 211 -9.47 11.16 14.28
N GLU A 212 -10.68 10.84 14.73
CA GLU A 212 -11.88 11.66 14.49
C GLU A 212 -11.87 12.98 15.27
N GLU A 213 -11.20 13.03 16.43
CA GLU A 213 -11.15 14.24 17.25
C GLU A 213 -10.12 15.22 16.70
N THR A 214 -8.93 14.73 16.37
CA THR A 214 -7.83 15.57 15.88
C THR A 214 -7.80 15.72 14.36
N ARG A 215 -8.58 14.92 13.63
CA ARG A 215 -8.53 14.77 12.17
C ARG A 215 -7.14 14.43 11.63
N SER A 216 -6.30 13.80 12.45
CA SER A 216 -4.95 13.40 12.04
C SER A 216 -4.97 12.07 11.28
N ILE A 217 -4.24 12.01 10.17
CA ILE A 217 -4.07 10.79 9.37
C ILE A 217 -2.78 10.09 9.75
N THR A 218 -2.87 8.78 9.97
CA THR A 218 -1.72 7.88 10.09
C THR A 218 -1.79 6.81 9.01
N ILE A 219 -0.75 6.73 8.18
CA ILE A 219 -0.57 5.65 7.21
C ILE A 219 0.08 4.48 7.95
N ILE A 220 -0.35 3.25 7.72
CA ILE A 220 0.15 2.03 8.36
C ILE A 220 0.42 0.93 7.32
N ASP A 221 1.07 -0.15 7.74
CA ASP A 221 1.31 -1.37 6.93
C ASP A 221 2.30 -1.21 5.76
N TYR A 222 3.56 -0.88 6.09
CA TYR A 222 4.61 -0.49 5.14
C TYR A 222 5.33 -1.66 4.44
N GLU A 223 4.68 -2.82 4.26
CA GLU A 223 5.34 -4.04 3.75
C GLU A 223 5.84 -3.87 2.30
N TYR A 224 5.11 -3.08 1.51
CA TYR A 224 5.48 -2.75 0.14
C TYR A 224 6.28 -1.45 0.02
N ALA A 225 6.53 -0.75 1.13
CA ALA A 225 7.09 0.59 1.09
C ALA A 225 8.55 0.58 0.61
N THR A 226 8.84 1.36 -0.43
CA THR A 226 10.18 1.51 -1.03
C THR A 226 10.29 2.87 -1.70
N PHE A 227 11.50 3.26 -2.09
CA PHE A 227 11.65 4.35 -3.05
C PHE A 227 11.00 3.97 -4.39
N ASN A 228 10.20 4.90 -4.93
CA ASN A 228 9.46 4.74 -6.18
C ASN A 228 9.06 6.12 -6.71
N PRO A 229 8.62 6.27 -7.98
CA PRO A 229 8.00 7.50 -8.46
C PRO A 229 6.73 7.80 -7.65
N VAL A 230 6.61 9.01 -7.12
CA VAL A 230 5.44 9.42 -6.30
C VAL A 230 4.13 9.29 -7.08
N ALA A 231 4.21 9.43 -8.41
CA ALA A 231 3.08 9.25 -9.30
C ALA A 231 2.53 7.82 -9.29
N TYR A 232 3.37 6.80 -9.06
CA TYR A 232 2.91 5.41 -8.92
C TYR A 232 2.07 5.22 -7.64
N ASP A 233 2.51 5.79 -6.52
CA ASP A 233 1.80 5.62 -5.25
C ASP A 233 0.44 6.33 -5.25
N ILE A 234 0.37 7.51 -5.87
CA ILE A 234 -0.89 8.22 -6.09
C ILE A 234 -1.78 7.45 -7.08
N ALA A 235 -1.21 6.88 -8.15
CA ALA A 235 -1.95 6.04 -9.08
C ALA A 235 -2.56 4.82 -8.39
N ASN A 236 -1.79 4.18 -7.49
CA ASN A 236 -2.28 3.10 -6.65
C ASN A 236 -3.48 3.57 -5.81
N HIS A 237 -3.34 4.68 -5.09
CA HIS A 237 -4.41 5.22 -4.27
C HIS A 237 -5.71 5.46 -5.06
N PHE A 238 -5.62 6.05 -6.26
CA PHE A 238 -6.79 6.26 -7.12
C PHE A 238 -7.40 4.94 -7.63
N CYS A 239 -6.57 3.96 -7.99
CA CYS A 239 -7.04 2.63 -8.38
C CYS A 239 -7.81 1.93 -7.25
N GLU A 240 -7.40 2.12 -5.99
CA GLU A 240 -8.05 1.53 -4.82
C GLU A 240 -9.43 2.13 -4.51
N MET A 241 -9.76 3.31 -5.06
CA MET A 241 -11.11 3.88 -4.96
C MET A 241 -12.17 3.08 -5.74
N ALA A 242 -11.76 2.18 -6.63
CA ALA A 242 -12.65 1.23 -7.30
C ALA A 242 -12.96 -0.02 -6.44
N ALA A 243 -12.27 -0.23 -5.32
CA ALA A 243 -12.42 -1.41 -4.49
C ALA A 243 -13.34 -1.16 -3.29
N ASN A 244 -14.07 -2.20 -2.88
CA ASN A 244 -14.73 -2.27 -1.57
C ASN A 244 -14.56 -3.66 -0.96
N TYR A 245 -13.45 -3.87 -0.27
CA TYR A 245 -13.08 -5.05 0.49
C TYR A 245 -13.99 -5.36 1.70
N HIS A 246 -14.93 -4.47 2.05
CA HIS A 246 -15.96 -4.74 3.06
C HIS A 246 -17.30 -5.15 2.44
N SER A 247 -17.39 -5.26 1.11
CA SER A 247 -18.58 -5.78 0.43
C SER A 247 -18.70 -7.30 0.53
N GLU A 248 -19.85 -7.84 0.13
CA GLU A 248 -20.07 -9.30 0.04
C GLU A 248 -19.15 -9.98 -0.99
N THR A 249 -18.66 -9.21 -1.96
CA THR A 249 -17.75 -9.68 -3.02
C THR A 249 -16.49 -8.81 -3.04
N PRO A 250 -15.59 -8.94 -2.04
CA PRO A 250 -14.47 -8.02 -1.84
C PRO A 250 -13.43 -8.03 -2.98
N HIS A 251 -13.46 -9.04 -3.83
CA HIS A 251 -12.60 -9.20 -5.01
C HIS A 251 -13.12 -8.50 -6.27
N ILE A 252 -14.36 -7.98 -6.25
CA ILE A 252 -14.97 -7.28 -7.38
C ILE A 252 -14.61 -5.79 -7.34
N LEU A 253 -14.10 -5.29 -8.47
CA LEU A 253 -13.64 -3.92 -8.64
C LEU A 253 -14.63 -3.15 -9.51
N ASP A 254 -15.17 -2.06 -8.96
CA ASP A 254 -16.14 -1.21 -9.62
C ASP A 254 -15.44 0.03 -10.22
N TYR A 255 -14.90 -0.14 -11.43
CA TYR A 255 -14.19 0.94 -12.12
C TYR A 255 -15.07 2.12 -12.51
N SER A 256 -16.40 2.02 -12.39
CA SER A 256 -17.28 3.20 -12.52
C SER A 256 -17.10 4.20 -11.37
N LYS A 257 -16.51 3.75 -10.25
CA LYS A 257 -16.18 4.58 -9.07
C LYS A 257 -14.76 5.15 -9.08
N TYR A 258 -13.96 4.86 -10.11
CA TYR A 258 -12.66 5.50 -10.28
C TYR A 258 -12.82 7.03 -10.26
N PRO A 259 -11.96 7.78 -9.54
CA PRO A 259 -12.18 9.21 -9.31
C PRO A 259 -12.24 10.00 -10.63
N GLY A 260 -13.19 10.93 -10.68
CA GLY A 260 -13.35 11.84 -11.83
C GLY A 260 -12.13 12.74 -12.02
N LEU A 261 -12.06 13.42 -13.17
CA LEU A 261 -10.95 14.32 -13.49
C LEU A 261 -10.78 15.42 -12.43
N GLU A 262 -11.88 16.09 -12.07
CA GLU A 262 -11.87 17.18 -11.09
C GLU A 262 -11.43 16.72 -9.69
N GLU A 263 -11.82 15.51 -9.29
CA GLU A 263 -11.42 14.94 -8.01
C GLU A 263 -9.93 14.60 -7.96
N ARG A 264 -9.40 14.01 -9.04
CA ARG A 264 -7.96 13.74 -9.17
C ARG A 264 -7.15 15.04 -9.19
N GLN A 265 -7.60 16.05 -9.92
CA GLN A 265 -6.96 17.37 -9.94
C GLN A 265 -6.98 18.03 -8.55
N ARG A 266 -8.10 17.97 -7.83
CA ARG A 266 -8.21 18.48 -6.46
C ARG A 266 -7.26 17.77 -5.50
N PHE A 267 -7.19 16.44 -5.56
CA PHE A 267 -6.24 15.67 -4.75
C PHE A 267 -4.80 16.09 -5.02
N LEU A 268 -4.41 16.20 -6.29
CA LEU A 268 -3.06 16.58 -6.70
C LEU A 268 -2.71 18.02 -6.33
N TYR A 269 -3.67 18.94 -6.41
CA TYR A 269 -3.51 20.31 -5.92
C TYR A 269 -3.23 20.33 -4.41
N ASN A 270 -4.02 19.60 -3.61
CA ASN A 270 -3.80 19.48 -2.16
C ASN A 270 -2.46 18.81 -1.84
N TYR A 271 -2.09 17.77 -2.57
CA TYR A 271 -0.81 17.07 -2.42
C TYR A 271 0.38 18.02 -2.66
N LEU A 272 0.38 18.77 -3.77
CA LEU A 272 1.47 19.68 -4.13
C LEU A 272 1.54 20.91 -3.22
N SER A 273 0.38 21.42 -2.77
CA SER A 273 0.31 22.61 -1.89
C SER A 273 0.65 22.34 -0.43
N SER A 274 0.62 21.08 0.03
CA SER A 274 0.85 20.72 1.44
C SER A 274 2.23 21.13 2.00
N ALA A 275 3.22 21.38 1.16
CA ALA A 275 4.53 21.91 1.57
C ALA A 275 4.58 23.46 1.60
N GLY A 276 3.43 24.14 1.56
CA GLY A 276 3.32 25.60 1.48
C GLY A 276 3.48 26.15 0.06
N ASN A 277 3.45 25.29 -0.96
CA ASN A 277 3.55 25.70 -2.36
C ASN A 277 2.19 26.15 -2.89
N GLN A 278 2.20 26.96 -3.95
CA GLN A 278 1.02 27.25 -4.76
C GLN A 278 1.23 26.65 -6.15
N PRO A 279 0.80 25.39 -6.38
CA PRO A 279 1.03 24.74 -7.65
C PRO A 279 0.20 25.41 -8.75
N SER A 280 0.81 25.59 -9.90
CA SER A 280 0.14 26.02 -11.13
C SER A 280 -0.71 24.89 -11.72
N ASP A 281 -1.73 25.25 -12.51
CA ASP A 281 -2.54 24.27 -13.24
C ASP A 281 -1.70 23.37 -14.15
N ASN A 282 -0.59 23.90 -14.68
CA ASN A 282 0.34 23.13 -15.50
C ASN A 282 1.08 22.06 -14.68
N GLU A 283 1.56 22.39 -13.48
CA GLU A 283 2.21 21.41 -12.59
C GLU A 283 1.23 20.30 -12.19
N VAL A 284 -0.01 20.66 -11.83
CA VAL A 284 -1.09 19.69 -11.54
C VAL A 284 -1.37 18.81 -12.77
N GLY A 285 -1.44 19.40 -13.96
CA GLY A 285 -1.65 18.66 -15.21
C GLY A 285 -0.51 17.69 -15.55
N GLN A 286 0.74 18.09 -15.31
CA GLN A 286 1.91 17.25 -15.55
C GLN A 286 1.95 16.03 -14.63
N ILE A 287 1.78 16.22 -13.31
CA ILE A 287 1.75 15.10 -12.38
C ILE A 287 0.54 14.20 -12.64
N LEU A 288 -0.64 14.77 -12.98
CA LEU A 288 -1.82 13.99 -13.33
C LEU A 288 -1.55 13.07 -14.53
N ASN A 289 -0.93 13.58 -15.59
CA ASN A 289 -0.59 12.76 -16.75
C ASN A 289 0.35 11.60 -16.39
N ASN A 290 1.32 11.83 -15.51
CA ASN A 290 2.22 10.78 -15.04
C ASN A 290 1.47 9.75 -14.18
N VAL A 291 0.64 10.20 -13.24
CA VAL A 291 -0.22 9.34 -12.39
C VAL A 291 -1.11 8.46 -13.25
N GLU A 292 -1.78 9.04 -14.25
CA GLU A 292 -2.65 8.28 -15.16
C GLU A 292 -1.90 7.16 -15.86
N LYS A 293 -0.71 7.45 -16.40
CA LYS A 293 0.10 6.42 -17.06
C LYS A 293 0.58 5.34 -16.10
N TYR A 294 0.88 5.69 -14.84
CA TYR A 294 1.27 4.70 -13.82
C TYR A 294 0.13 3.76 -13.40
N THR A 295 -1.14 4.08 -13.68
CA THR A 295 -2.24 3.13 -13.45
C THR A 295 -2.06 1.85 -14.27
N LEU A 296 -1.41 1.93 -15.43
CA LEU A 296 -1.05 0.77 -16.25
C LEU A 296 -0.10 -0.18 -15.52
N ALA A 297 0.99 0.35 -14.96
CA ALA A 297 1.93 -0.44 -14.18
C ALA A 297 1.27 -1.01 -12.91
N ASN A 298 0.41 -0.23 -12.26
CA ASN A 298 -0.35 -0.65 -11.08
C ASN A 298 -1.26 -1.86 -11.36
N HIS A 299 -1.98 -1.85 -12.49
CA HIS A 299 -2.83 -2.97 -12.90
C HIS A 299 -2.02 -4.25 -13.17
N LEU A 300 -0.85 -4.15 -13.81
CA LEU A 300 0.02 -5.31 -14.00
C LEU A 300 0.59 -5.83 -12.67
N PHE A 301 1.05 -4.91 -11.81
CA PHE A 301 1.61 -5.24 -10.51
C PHE A 301 0.65 -6.05 -9.65
N TRP A 302 -0.56 -5.53 -9.45
CA TRP A 302 -1.58 -6.18 -8.62
C TRP A 302 -2.28 -7.35 -9.33
N GLY A 303 -2.28 -7.37 -10.66
CA GLY A 303 -2.69 -8.55 -11.44
C GLY A 303 -1.76 -9.73 -11.17
N LEU A 304 -0.44 -9.52 -11.24
CA LEU A 304 0.57 -10.53 -10.89
C LEU A 304 0.45 -10.96 -9.42
N TRP A 305 0.25 -9.99 -8.51
CA TRP A 305 -0.01 -10.29 -7.10
C TRP A 305 -1.20 -11.26 -6.94
N GLY A 306 -2.35 -10.95 -7.55
CA GLY A 306 -3.54 -11.80 -7.44
C GLY A 306 -3.30 -13.21 -7.98
N ILE A 307 -2.59 -13.36 -9.10
CA ILE A 307 -2.24 -14.68 -9.64
C ILE A 307 -1.41 -15.49 -8.64
N ILE A 308 -0.37 -14.89 -8.04
CA ILE A 308 0.47 -15.58 -7.06
C ILE A 308 -0.33 -15.89 -5.79
N SER A 309 -1.13 -14.93 -5.31
CA SER A 309 -1.93 -15.07 -4.09
C SER A 309 -2.98 -16.18 -4.18
N ALA A 310 -3.54 -16.45 -5.36
CA ALA A 310 -4.45 -17.57 -5.58
C ALA A 310 -3.83 -18.95 -5.24
N HIS A 311 -2.50 -19.05 -5.22
CA HIS A 311 -1.76 -20.27 -4.91
C HIS A 311 -1.14 -20.26 -3.50
N ALA A 312 -1.12 -19.10 -2.83
CA ALA A 312 -0.40 -18.90 -1.58
C ALA A 312 -1.33 -18.63 -0.38
N ASN A 313 -2.54 -18.12 -0.61
CA ASN A 313 -3.45 -17.66 0.44
C ASN A 313 -4.69 -18.53 0.54
N ASN A 314 -5.16 -18.76 1.78
CA ASN A 314 -6.37 -19.54 2.08
C ASN A 314 -7.56 -18.65 2.51
N ILE A 315 -7.51 -17.36 2.17
CA ILE A 315 -8.56 -16.39 2.52
C ILE A 315 -9.70 -16.53 1.50
N ASP A 316 -10.94 -16.37 1.98
CA ASP A 316 -12.14 -16.34 1.14
C ASP A 316 -12.17 -15.06 0.28
N PHE A 317 -11.40 -15.08 -0.79
CA PHE A 317 -11.22 -14.00 -1.76
C PHE A 317 -10.89 -14.62 -3.12
N ASP A 318 -11.66 -14.30 -4.17
CA ASP A 318 -11.36 -14.81 -5.52
C ASP A 318 -10.22 -14.01 -6.16
N TYR A 319 -9.00 -14.43 -5.84
CA TYR A 319 -7.77 -13.82 -6.32
C TYR A 319 -7.62 -13.86 -7.85
N ILE A 320 -8.19 -14.88 -8.52
CA ILE A 320 -8.10 -15.02 -9.98
C ILE A 320 -9.08 -14.05 -10.67
N GLU A 321 -10.29 -13.90 -10.15
CA GLU A 321 -11.25 -12.88 -10.60
C GLU A 321 -10.70 -11.46 -10.40
N TYR A 322 -10.12 -11.18 -9.23
CA TYR A 322 -9.44 -9.91 -8.97
C TYR A 322 -8.32 -9.63 -9.99
N ALA A 323 -7.42 -10.61 -10.19
CA ALA A 323 -6.31 -10.47 -11.14
C ALA A 323 -6.82 -10.23 -12.57
N ARG A 324 -7.89 -10.94 -12.97
CA ARG A 324 -8.46 -10.82 -14.31
C ARG A 324 -9.04 -9.44 -14.54
N GLN A 325 -9.77 -8.86 -13.59
CA GLN A 325 -10.29 -7.50 -13.70
C GLN A 325 -9.16 -6.47 -13.83
N ARG A 326 -8.07 -6.61 -13.05
CA ARG A 326 -6.87 -5.77 -13.18
C ARG A 326 -6.23 -5.88 -14.57
N SER A 327 -6.03 -7.10 -15.06
CA SER A 327 -5.49 -7.36 -16.41
C SER A 327 -6.39 -6.75 -17.51
N GLN A 328 -7.71 -6.94 -17.42
CA GLN A 328 -8.65 -6.36 -18.38
C GLN A 328 -8.58 -4.83 -18.40
N GLN A 329 -8.47 -4.17 -17.24
CA GLN A 329 -8.32 -2.72 -17.20
C GLN A 329 -7.00 -2.25 -17.79
N TYR A 330 -5.89 -2.97 -17.59
CA TYR A 330 -4.63 -2.66 -18.27
C TYR A 330 -4.83 -2.58 -19.79
N TRP A 331 -5.39 -3.63 -20.39
CA TRP A 331 -5.59 -3.70 -21.84
C TRP A 331 -6.60 -2.66 -22.36
N LEU A 332 -7.63 -2.35 -21.57
CA LEU A 332 -8.61 -1.31 -21.91
C LEU A 332 -7.98 0.09 -21.90
N ARG A 333 -7.15 0.40 -20.90
CA ARG A 333 -6.60 1.75 -20.66
C ARG A 333 -5.35 2.03 -21.50
N LYS A 334 -4.52 1.02 -21.78
CA LYS A 334 -3.26 1.14 -22.54
C LYS A 334 -3.38 2.00 -23.82
N PRO A 335 -4.31 1.73 -24.76
CA PRO A 335 -4.40 2.53 -25.99
C PRO A 335 -4.85 3.97 -25.74
N LEU A 336 -5.65 4.23 -24.69
CA LEU A 336 -6.10 5.58 -24.35
C LEU A 336 -4.98 6.45 -23.78
N LEU A 337 -4.11 5.83 -22.99
CA LEU A 337 -3.05 6.54 -22.25
C LEU A 337 -1.73 6.63 -23.02
N LEU A 338 -1.44 5.66 -23.89
CA LEU A 338 -0.19 5.61 -24.67
C LEU A 338 -0.42 5.80 -26.18
N GLY A 339 -1.65 5.70 -26.68
CA GLY A 339 -1.94 5.72 -28.12
C GLY A 339 -1.93 7.10 -28.80
N SER A 340 -1.88 8.20 -28.03
CA SER A 340 -2.06 9.56 -28.57
C SER A 340 -0.79 10.26 -29.06
N GLN A 341 0.35 9.57 -29.21
CA GLN A 341 1.60 10.16 -29.74
C GLN A 341 1.86 9.92 -31.24
N LYS A 342 0.82 9.68 -32.04
CA LYS A 342 0.95 9.66 -33.51
C LYS A 342 -0.18 10.44 -34.16
N THR A 343 -0.10 11.78 -34.20
CA THR A 343 -0.73 12.62 -35.23
C THR A 343 -0.37 14.09 -35.01
N SER A 344 0.87 14.49 -35.29
CA SER A 344 1.20 15.87 -35.72
C SER A 344 2.61 15.94 -36.34
N GLN A 345 2.81 15.23 -37.44
CA GLN A 345 3.81 15.54 -38.47
C GLN A 345 3.48 14.68 -39.68
N ASP A 346 3.59 15.26 -40.87
CA ASP A 346 3.22 14.73 -42.21
C ASP A 346 1.77 14.92 -42.65
N VAL A 347 1.39 16.17 -42.96
CA VAL A 347 0.86 16.52 -44.29
C VAL A 347 1.22 17.99 -44.56
N ASN A 348 2.38 18.27 -45.17
CA ASN A 348 2.55 19.47 -45.99
C ASN A 348 2.85 18.99 -47.40
N VAL A 349 1.80 18.96 -48.21
CA VAL A 349 1.81 18.59 -49.61
C VAL A 349 2.60 19.64 -50.38
N ASN A 350 3.79 19.26 -50.85
CA ASN A 350 4.37 19.86 -52.04
C ASN A 350 3.48 19.53 -53.24
N GLY A 351 3.01 20.55 -53.96
CA GLY A 351 2.42 20.34 -55.26
C GLY A 351 1.65 21.53 -55.80
N SER A 352 2.35 22.52 -56.35
CA SER A 352 1.84 23.33 -57.47
C SER A 352 3.02 24.01 -58.17
N VAL A 353 3.48 23.34 -59.24
CA VAL A 353 4.12 23.99 -60.39
C VAL A 353 3.07 23.94 -61.50
N VAL A 354 2.50 25.10 -61.83
CA VAL A 354 2.33 25.62 -63.20
C VAL A 354 2.37 27.13 -63.10
#